data_AF-R7VKX7-F1
#
_entry.id   AF-R7VKX7-F1
#
_cell.length_a   1.000
_cell.length_b   1.000
_cell.length_c   1.000
_cell.angle_alpha   90.00
_cell.angle_beta   90.00
_cell.angle_gamma   90.00
#
_symmetry.space_group_name_H-M   'P 1'
#
loop_
_entity.id
_entity.type
_entity.pdbx_description
1 polymer ?
#
loop_
_entity_poly.entity_id
_entity_poly.type
_entity_poly.pdbx_seq_one_letter_code
_entity_poly.pdbx_strand_id
1 'polypeptide(L)'
;MQIQLNRRGRQAPPPFITGPSTSNQRIESFWSQMRKQSTDYWICLFSAIEETGDYTGDFVDKHISQFCFMGLIQDELDNVLQVWNDHKIRASSVVFQVEGLE
;
A
#
# COMPACT_ATOMS: atom_id res chain seq x y z
N MET A 1 50.96 -26.78 20.03
CA MET A 1 50.48 -25.50 20.58
C MET A 1 49.34 -25.02 19.68
N GLN A 2 48.09 -25.29 20.06
CA GLN A 2 46.89 -24.90 19.29
C GLN A 2 46.46 -23.51 19.75
N ILE A 3 46.56 -22.52 18.86
CA ILE A 3 46.08 -21.17 19.11
C ILE A 3 44.57 -21.17 18.85
N GLN A 4 43.79 -21.13 19.92
CA GLN A 4 42.34 -20.95 19.87
C GLN A 4 42.04 -19.48 19.49
N LEU A 5 41.58 -19.24 18.27
CA LEU A 5 41.10 -17.92 17.84
C LEU A 5 39.71 -17.67 18.44
N ASN A 6 39.68 -16.94 19.54
CA ASN A 6 38.47 -16.41 20.17
C ASN A 6 37.85 -15.30 19.28
N ARG A 7 37.06 -15.67 18.28
CA ARG A 7 36.24 -14.74 17.49
C ARG A 7 35.01 -14.32 18.29
N ARG A 8 35.15 -13.36 19.21
CA ARG A 8 34.01 -12.53 19.64
C ARG A 8 33.82 -11.40 18.63
N GLY A 9 33.45 -11.78 17.40
CA GLY A 9 32.96 -10.82 16.42
C GLY A 9 31.57 -10.39 16.85
N ARG A 10 31.39 -9.11 17.15
CA ARG A 10 30.07 -8.47 17.22
C ARG A 10 29.44 -8.73 15.85
N GLN A 11 28.44 -9.61 15.77
CA GLN A 11 27.76 -9.87 14.51
C GLN A 11 27.16 -8.54 14.04
N ALA A 12 27.60 -8.05 12.88
CA ALA A 12 26.93 -6.92 12.26
C ALA A 12 25.48 -7.33 12.02
N PRO A 13 24.49 -6.47 12.33
CA PRO A 13 23.12 -6.77 12.00
C PRO A 13 23.03 -7.03 10.48
N PRO A 14 22.16 -7.96 10.04
CA PRO A 14 21.97 -8.23 8.62
C PRO A 14 21.68 -6.93 7.85
N PRO A 15 22.05 -6.85 6.56
CA PRO A 15 21.87 -5.65 5.74
C PRO A 15 20.39 -5.32 5.45
N PHE A 16 19.46 -6.09 6.02
CA PHE A 16 18.04 -5.88 5.94
C PHE A 16 17.44 -6.04 7.34
N ILE A 17 16.33 -5.34 7.57
CA ILE A 17 15.58 -5.42 8.82
C ILE A 17 14.36 -6.30 8.57
N THR A 18 14.23 -7.38 9.32
CA THR A 18 13.03 -8.22 9.35
C THR A 18 12.17 -7.84 10.55
N GLY A 19 10.92 -7.47 10.29
CA GLY A 19 9.96 -7.08 11.32
C GLY A 19 8.67 -6.56 10.70
N PRO A 20 7.59 -6.43 11.49
CA PRO A 20 6.33 -5.88 11.00
C PRO A 20 6.51 -4.42 10.55
N SER A 21 6.00 -4.09 9.36
CA SER A 21 6.03 -2.73 8.81
C SER A 21 4.94 -1.86 9.44
N THR A 22 5.05 -1.61 10.75
CA THR A 22 4.04 -0.87 11.53
C THR A 22 3.88 0.57 11.05
N SER A 23 4.95 1.17 10.51
CA SER A 23 4.90 2.51 9.90
C SER A 23 4.06 2.56 8.62
N ASN A 24 3.90 1.44 7.90
CA ASN A 24 3.18 1.40 6.63
C ASN A 24 1.68 1.08 6.80
N GLN A 25 1.23 0.75 8.01
CA GLN A 25 -0.15 0.32 8.28
C GLN A 25 -1.21 1.33 7.84
N ARG A 26 -0.92 2.63 7.99
CA ARG A 26 -1.85 3.69 7.56
C ARG A 26 -2.03 3.70 6.04
N ILE A 27 -0.94 3.53 5.31
CA ILE A 27 -0.94 3.52 3.85
C ILE A 27 -1.62 2.24 3.34
N GLU A 28 -1.31 1.08 3.93
CA GLU A 28 -1.95 -0.21 3.60
C GLU A 28 -3.46 -0.17 3.87
N SER A 29 -3.88 0.42 5.00
CA SER A 29 -5.29 0.61 5.34
C SER A 29 -6.00 1.53 4.35
N PHE A 30 -5.36 2.61 3.91
CA PHE A 30 -5.88 3.48 2.87
C PHE A 30 -6.08 2.74 1.55
N TRP A 31 -5.06 2.03 1.07
CA TRP A 31 -5.15 1.26 -0.18
C TRP A 31 -6.27 0.21 -0.14
N SER A 32 -6.45 -0.45 1.00
CA SER A 32 -7.55 -1.42 1.18
C SER A 32 -8.91 -0.75 1.06
N GLN A 33 -9.08 0.44 1.66
CA GLN A 33 -10.34 1.18 1.64
C GLN A 33 -10.62 1.76 0.25
N MET A 34 -9.65 2.42 -0.37
CA MET A 34 -9.75 2.93 -1.74
C MET A 34 -10.17 1.82 -2.71
N ARG A 35 -9.55 0.64 -2.59
CA ARG A 35 -9.92 -0.52 -3.42
C ARG A 35 -11.37 -0.89 -3.25
N LYS A 36 -11.81 -1.15 -2.02
CA LYS A 36 -13.18 -1.59 -1.73
C LYS A 36 -14.26 -0.56 -2.09
N GLN A 37 -13.94 0.72 -2.02
CA GLN A 37 -14.93 1.79 -2.14
C GLN A 37 -14.98 2.43 -3.53
N SER A 38 -13.93 2.31 -4.32
CA SER A 38 -13.82 3.03 -5.59
C SER A 38 -13.20 2.17 -6.70
N THR A 39 -11.97 1.69 -6.52
CA THR A 39 -11.22 1.15 -7.67
C THR A 39 -11.60 -0.28 -8.08
N ASP A 40 -12.31 -1.04 -7.24
CA ASP A 40 -12.76 -2.40 -7.58
C ASP A 40 -13.70 -2.43 -8.79
N TYR A 41 -14.59 -1.44 -8.89
CA TYR A 41 -15.50 -1.30 -10.03
C TYR A 41 -14.73 -1.16 -11.35
N TRP A 42 -13.76 -0.24 -11.40
CA TRP A 42 -12.95 0.01 -12.60
C TRP A 42 -12.14 -1.20 -13.01
N ILE A 43 -11.57 -1.93 -12.04
CA ILE A 43 -10.83 -3.16 -12.31
C ILE A 43 -11.75 -4.20 -12.95
N CYS A 44 -12.93 -4.44 -12.37
CA CYS A 44 -13.90 -5.37 -12.92
C CYS A 44 -14.38 -4.96 -14.32
N LEU A 45 -14.63 -3.65 -14.55
CA LEU A 45 -15.03 -3.13 -15.85
C LEU A 45 -13.96 -3.39 -16.92
N PHE A 46 -12.70 -3.05 -16.64
CA PHE A 46 -11.62 -3.25 -17.61
C PHE A 46 -11.32 -4.73 -17.86
N SER A 47 -11.41 -5.58 -16.82
CA SER A 47 -11.32 -7.04 -17.01
C SER A 47 -12.43 -7.58 -17.89
N ALA A 48 -13.67 -7.10 -17.73
CA ALA A 48 -14.78 -7.52 -18.60
C ALA A 48 -14.57 -7.09 -20.06
N ILE A 49 -14.04 -5.87 -20.29
CA ILE A 49 -13.72 -5.39 -21.64
C ILE A 49 -12.62 -6.25 -22.28
N GLU A 50 -11.57 -6.61 -21.52
CA GLU A 50 -10.52 -7.53 -21.98
C GLU A 50 -11.08 -8.92 -22.33
N GLU A 51 -11.97 -9.47 -21.49
CA GLU A 51 -12.58 -10.78 -21.72
C GLU A 51 -13.49 -10.82 -22.97
N THR A 52 -14.13 -9.71 -23.34
CA THR A 52 -14.95 -9.62 -24.56
C THR A 52 -14.15 -9.66 -25.86
N GLY A 53 -12.82 -9.52 -25.79
CA GLY A 53 -11.94 -9.47 -26.96
C GLY A 53 -11.90 -8.09 -27.65
N ASP A 54 -12.61 -7.10 -27.10
CA ASP A 54 -12.63 -5.72 -27.59
C ASP A 54 -11.41 -4.90 -27.12
N TYR A 55 -10.55 -5.48 -26.29
CA TYR A 55 -9.31 -4.87 -25.82
C TYR A 55 -8.16 -5.87 -25.90
N THR A 56 -7.21 -5.59 -26.78
CA THR A 56 -5.99 -6.38 -26.97
C THR A 56 -4.79 -5.83 -26.20
N GLY A 57 -4.96 -4.65 -25.59
CA GLY A 57 -3.92 -3.95 -24.84
C GLY A 57 -2.83 -3.35 -25.73
N ASP A 58 -3.13 -3.14 -27.01
CA ASP A 58 -2.26 -2.45 -27.94
C ASP A 58 -2.16 -0.94 -27.62
N PHE A 59 -1.37 -0.23 -28.41
CA PHE A 59 -1.20 1.21 -28.22
C PHE A 59 -2.53 1.98 -28.34
N VAL A 60 -3.34 1.67 -29.35
CA VAL A 60 -4.59 2.37 -29.63
C VAL A 60 -5.61 2.12 -28.53
N ASP A 61 -5.77 0.87 -28.12
CA ASP A 61 -6.68 0.43 -27.08
C ASP A 61 -6.41 1.15 -25.75
N LYS A 62 -5.12 1.25 -25.37
CA LYS A 62 -4.68 1.97 -24.18
C LYS A 62 -5.00 3.46 -24.27
N HIS A 63 -4.71 4.10 -25.40
CA HIS A 63 -4.96 5.53 -25.57
C HIS A 63 -6.44 5.88 -25.57
N ILE A 64 -7.28 5.06 -26.21
CA ILE A 64 -8.75 5.24 -26.20
C ILE A 64 -9.27 5.04 -24.77
N SER A 65 -8.82 4.00 -24.07
CA SER A 65 -9.24 3.74 -22.69
C SER A 65 -8.86 4.90 -21.77
N GLN A 66 -7.64 5.42 -21.88
CA GLN A 66 -7.23 6.60 -21.13
C GLN A 66 -8.07 7.82 -21.50
N PHE A 67 -8.29 8.08 -22.79
CA PHE A 67 -9.08 9.22 -23.23
C PHE A 67 -10.52 9.18 -22.69
N CYS A 68 -11.17 8.02 -22.74
CA CYS A 68 -12.56 7.85 -22.33
C CYS A 68 -12.74 7.84 -20.79
N PHE A 69 -11.84 7.19 -20.05
CA PHE A 69 -12.06 6.89 -18.64
C PHE A 69 -11.18 7.66 -17.67
N MET A 70 -10.02 8.19 -18.09
CA MET A 70 -9.07 8.84 -17.16
C MET A 70 -9.69 10.01 -16.41
N GLY A 71 -10.50 10.84 -17.08
CA GLY A 71 -11.20 11.96 -16.43
C GLY A 71 -12.15 11.49 -15.34
N LEU A 72 -12.96 10.46 -15.63
CA LEU A 72 -13.91 9.88 -14.67
C LEU A 72 -13.20 9.26 -13.48
N ILE A 73 -12.13 8.51 -13.72
CA ILE A 73 -11.32 7.90 -12.67
C ILE A 73 -10.67 8.99 -11.81
N GLN A 74 -10.15 10.06 -12.42
CA GLN A 74 -9.55 11.17 -11.69
C GLN A 74 -10.56 11.87 -10.79
N ASP A 75 -11.75 12.20 -11.30
CA ASP A 75 -12.82 12.83 -10.52
C ASP A 75 -13.22 11.95 -9.32
N GLU A 76 -13.32 10.63 -9.51
CA GLU A 76 -13.65 9.70 -8.44
C GLU A 76 -12.53 9.62 -7.38
N LEU A 77 -11.27 9.53 -7.82
CA LEU A 77 -10.12 9.51 -6.91
C LEU A 77 -9.99 10.82 -6.13
N ASP A 78 -10.30 11.96 -6.74
CA ASP A 78 -10.34 13.26 -6.06
C ASP A 78 -11.41 13.26 -4.96
N ASN A 79 -12.58 12.69 -5.22
CA ASN A 79 -13.62 12.53 -4.19
C ASN A 79 -13.17 11.60 -3.05
N VAL A 80 -12.53 10.47 -3.36
CA VAL A 80 -11.97 9.57 -2.35
C VAL A 80 -10.94 10.31 -1.48
N LEU A 81 -10.09 11.13 -2.09
CA LEU A 81 -9.09 11.92 -1.38
C LEU A 81 -9.73 12.93 -0.42
N GLN A 82 -10.79 13.63 -0.84
CA GLN A 82 -11.52 14.56 0.04
C GLN A 82 -12.11 13.82 1.25
N VAL A 83 -12.85 12.73 1.01
CA VAL A 83 -13.47 11.92 2.08
C VAL A 83 -12.43 11.33 3.03
N TRP A 84 -11.26 10.94 2.51
CA TRP A 84 -10.16 10.42 3.30
C TRP A 84 -9.49 11.49 4.16
N ASN A 85 -9.29 12.69 3.61
CA ASN A 85 -8.68 13.80 4.35
C ASN A 85 -9.58 14.32 5.48
N ASP A 86 -10.90 14.26 5.28
CA ASP A 86 -11.88 14.60 6.31
C ASP A 86 -12.02 13.50 7.38
N HIS A 87 -11.51 12.29 7.11
CA HIS A 87 -11.61 11.17 8.05
C HIS A 87 -10.71 11.37 9.27
N LYS A 88 -11.35 11.56 10.43
CA LYS A 88 -10.65 11.62 11.71
C LYS A 88 -10.16 10.23 12.13
N ILE A 89 -8.87 9.97 11.95
CA ILE A 89 -8.22 8.75 12.46
C ILE A 89 -8.14 8.85 14.00
N ARG A 90 -8.79 7.93 14.70
CA ARG A 90 -8.70 7.84 16.16
C ARG A 90 -7.26 7.46 16.55
N ALA A 91 -6.66 8.23 17.45
CA ALA A 91 -5.35 7.89 18.02
C ALA A 91 -5.43 6.53 18.73
N SER A 92 -4.45 5.66 18.49
CA SER A 92 -4.28 4.45 19.29
C SER A 92 -3.76 4.88 20.66
N SER A 93 -4.51 4.55 21.72
CA SER A 93 -4.02 4.69 23.09
C SER A 93 -2.92 3.65 23.33
N VAL A 94 -1.69 3.95 22.93
CA VAL A 94 -0.54 3.20 23.42
C VAL A 94 -0.23 3.75 24.81
N VAL A 95 -0.83 3.12 25.83
CA VAL A 95 -0.38 3.29 27.21
C VAL A 95 0.97 2.60 27.29
N PHE A 96 2.06 3.36 27.15
CA PHE A 96 3.36 2.88 27.61
C PHE A 96 3.29 2.86 29.14
N GLN A 97 3.03 1.67 29.69
CA GLN A 97 3.23 1.41 31.09
C GLN A 97 4.74 1.50 31.32
N VAL A 98 5.21 2.66 31.76
CA VAL A 98 6.54 2.81 32.32
C VAL A 98 6.48 2.12 33.67
N GLU A 99 6.76 0.82 33.70
CA GLU A 99 7.02 0.13 34.96
C GLU A 99 8.22 0.78 35.63
N GLY A 100 8.02 1.16 36.89
CA GLY A 100 8.91 2.01 37.65
C GLY A 100 10.27 1.40 37.92
N LEU A 101 11.27 2.28 37.96
CA LEU A 101 12.50 2.09 38.70
C LEU A 101 12.57 3.22 39.73
N GLU A 102 12.01 2.95 40.91
CA GLU A 102 12.60 3.44 42.17
C GLU A 102 13.68 2.45 42.61
#